data_AF-A0A947HNR1-F1
#
_entry.id   AF-A0A947HNR1-F1
#
_cell.length_a   1.000
_cell.length_b   1.000
_cell.length_c   1.000
_cell.angle_alpha   90.00
_cell.angle_beta   90.00
_cell.angle_gamma   90.00
#
_symmetry.space_group_name_H-M   'P 1'
#
loop_
_entity.id
_entity.type
_entity.pdbx_description
1 polymer ?
#
loop_
_entity_poly.entity_id
_entity_poly.type
_entity_poly.pdbx_seq_one_letter_code
_entity_poly.pdbx_strand_id
1 'polypeptide(L)'
;MHQSPLDATCSRHLRFRDLVECGETWQRLAGAVDNVPRQTGTWDGLRRVATEVLDPVIERFGPIRLTYGFAGPALTRQIAGRIAPSLDQHAGSELNARGRPTCPRLGQAVDLHVAGLGSRELAQWLIANTPFDRLYFYGDERPVHVSVGPDESRAVVTMLQGPSGRRIPKVVAGL
;
A
#
# COMPACT_ATOMS: atom_id res chain seq x y z
N MET A 1 28.13 5.94 -13.37
CA MET A 1 26.71 6.31 -13.36
C MET A 1 26.11 5.80 -12.06
N HIS A 2 25.58 6.67 -11.20
CA HIS A 2 24.90 6.21 -9.97
C HIS A 2 23.52 5.70 -10.39
N GLN A 3 23.27 4.40 -10.24
CA GLN A 3 21.97 3.80 -10.48
C GLN A 3 21.01 4.25 -9.36
N SER A 4 19.77 4.59 -9.71
CA SER A 4 18.79 5.02 -8.70
C SER A 4 18.55 3.89 -7.69
N PRO A 5 18.45 4.16 -6.38
CA PRO A 5 18.08 3.14 -5.40
C PRO A 5 16.72 2.51 -5.70
N LEU A 6 15.86 3.19 -6.47
CA LEU A 6 14.58 2.65 -6.92
C LEU A 6 14.72 1.50 -7.94
N ASP A 7 15.82 1.46 -8.70
CA ASP A 7 16.06 0.40 -9.68
C ASP A 7 16.61 -0.88 -9.05
N ALA A 8 16.96 -0.84 -7.76
CA ALA A 8 17.36 -2.02 -7.02
C ALA A 8 16.20 -3.01 -6.86
N THR A 9 16.54 -4.29 -6.84
CA THR A 9 15.62 -5.39 -6.55
C THR A 9 15.00 -5.20 -5.16
N CYS A 10 13.67 -5.20 -5.11
CA CYS A 10 12.89 -5.15 -3.88
C CYS A 10 12.61 -6.57 -3.37
N SER A 11 12.12 -7.43 -4.27
CA SER A 11 11.75 -8.82 -4.01
C SER A 11 12.04 -9.70 -5.23
N ARG A 12 11.59 -10.96 -5.23
CA ARG A 12 11.82 -11.90 -6.35
C ARG A 12 11.25 -11.36 -7.67
N HIS A 13 10.12 -10.66 -7.61
CA HIS A 13 9.37 -10.23 -8.80
C HIS A 13 9.35 -8.72 -9.03
N LEU A 14 9.80 -7.90 -8.07
CA LEU A 14 9.61 -6.46 -8.09
C LEU A 14 10.89 -5.69 -7.76
N ARG A 15 11.04 -4.51 -8.36
CA ARG A 15 11.99 -3.45 -7.94
C ARG A 15 11.28 -2.45 -7.05
N PHE A 16 12.04 -1.64 -6.32
CA PHE A 16 11.44 -0.60 -5.48
C PHE A 16 10.63 0.42 -6.28
N ARG A 17 11.08 0.74 -7.50
CA ARG A 17 10.38 1.59 -8.45
C ARG A 17 8.94 1.13 -8.68
N ASP A 18 8.71 -0.17 -8.77
CA ASP A 18 7.40 -0.74 -9.08
C ASP A 18 6.39 -0.48 -7.95
N LEU A 19 6.85 -0.26 -6.71
CA LEU A 19 6.00 0.09 -5.55
C LEU A 19 5.96 1.61 -5.28
N VAL A 20 7.00 2.35 -5.67
CA VAL A 20 7.13 3.79 -5.41
C VAL A 20 6.45 4.64 -6.49
N GLU A 21 6.43 4.14 -7.72
CA GLU A 21 6.01 4.89 -8.91
C GLU A 21 4.71 4.37 -9.55
N CYS A 22 4.02 3.42 -8.91
CA CYS A 22 2.80 2.79 -9.46
C CYS A 22 1.55 3.66 -9.39
N GLY A 23 1.52 4.67 -8.50
CA GLY A 23 0.33 5.48 -8.26
C GLY A 23 0.03 6.47 -9.38
N GLU A 24 -1.24 6.62 -9.76
CA GLU A 24 -1.68 7.60 -10.76
C GLU A 24 -1.25 9.03 -10.39
N THR A 25 -1.36 9.41 -9.11
CA THR A 25 -0.90 10.71 -8.61
C THR A 25 0.59 10.93 -8.88
N TRP A 26 1.42 9.90 -8.67
CA TRP A 26 2.85 9.97 -8.98
C TRP A 26 3.07 10.13 -10.49
N GLN A 27 2.44 9.27 -11.30
CA GLN A 27 2.61 9.29 -12.75
C GLN A 27 2.29 10.66 -13.36
N ARG A 28 1.25 11.33 -12.86
CA ARG A 28 0.88 12.69 -13.29
C ARG A 28 1.90 13.77 -12.89
N LEU A 29 2.62 13.55 -11.79
CA LEU A 29 3.54 14.51 -11.19
C LEU A 29 5.01 14.11 -11.35
N ALA A 30 5.29 13.08 -12.16
CA ALA A 30 6.63 12.57 -12.37
C ALA A 30 7.54 13.68 -12.90
N GLY A 31 8.68 13.88 -12.22
CA GLY A 31 9.62 14.96 -12.50
C GLY A 31 9.30 16.30 -11.83
N ALA A 32 8.11 16.48 -11.26
CA ALA A 32 7.73 17.68 -10.52
C ALA A 32 7.79 17.51 -8.98
N VAL A 33 7.75 16.27 -8.49
CA VAL A 33 7.73 15.95 -7.05
C VAL A 33 8.74 14.84 -6.74
N ASP A 34 9.39 14.95 -5.58
CA ASP A 34 10.23 13.88 -5.01
C ASP A 34 9.36 12.86 -4.26
N ASN A 35 9.46 11.58 -4.62
CA ASN A 35 8.79 10.48 -3.91
C ASN A 35 9.76 9.34 -3.58
N VAL A 36 11.05 9.64 -3.40
CA VAL A 36 12.01 8.64 -2.94
C VAL A 36 11.89 8.48 -1.41
N PRO A 37 11.74 7.24 -0.88
CA PRO A 37 11.71 7.03 0.56
C PRO A 37 12.96 7.55 1.28
N ARG A 38 12.78 8.16 2.45
CA ARG A 38 13.88 8.79 3.21
C ARG A 38 14.25 8.00 4.45
N GLN A 39 13.31 7.26 5.03
CA GLN A 39 13.54 6.45 6.22
C GLN A 39 13.87 5.00 5.85
N THR A 40 14.86 4.42 6.53
CA THR A 40 15.22 2.99 6.37
C THR A 40 14.02 2.08 6.62
N GLY A 41 13.21 2.38 7.65
CA GLY A 41 11.98 1.64 7.93
C GLY A 41 10.97 1.62 6.79
N THR A 42 10.96 2.64 5.91
CA THR A 42 10.11 2.63 4.70
C THR A 42 10.64 1.64 3.67
N TRP A 43 11.96 1.61 3.44
CA TRP A 43 12.59 0.61 2.56
C TRP A 43 12.38 -0.82 3.06
N ASP A 44 12.46 -1.02 4.38
CA ASP A 44 12.19 -2.31 5.01
C ASP A 44 10.72 -2.70 4.86
N GLY A 45 9.79 -1.77 5.09
CA GLY A 45 8.36 -1.98 4.85
C GLY A 45 8.04 -2.34 3.39
N LEU A 46 8.64 -1.63 2.44
CA LEU A 46 8.52 -1.92 1.00
C LEU A 46 9.01 -3.33 0.66
N ARG A 47 10.17 -3.73 1.20
CA ARG A 47 10.68 -5.08 1.01
C ARG A 47 9.76 -6.12 1.62
N ARG A 48 9.31 -5.91 2.86
CA ARG A 48 8.41 -6.84 3.56
C ARG A 48 7.09 -7.03 2.81
N VAL A 49 6.41 -5.96 2.40
CA VAL A 49 5.14 -6.10 1.66
C VAL A 49 5.37 -6.78 0.31
N ALA A 50 6.50 -6.52 -0.35
CA ALA A 50 6.83 -7.18 -1.60
C ALA A 50 7.10 -8.68 -1.41
N THR A 51 7.92 -9.08 -0.42
CA THR A 51 8.29 -10.49 -0.22
C THR A 51 7.21 -11.32 0.48
N GLU A 52 6.50 -10.73 1.45
CA GLU A 52 5.55 -11.46 2.29
C GLU A 52 4.12 -11.46 1.73
N VAL A 53 3.80 -10.49 0.86
CA VAL A 53 2.44 -10.33 0.32
C VAL A 53 2.42 -10.40 -1.20
N LEU A 54 3.18 -9.55 -1.89
CA LEU A 54 3.07 -9.43 -3.35
C LEU A 54 3.67 -10.63 -4.10
N ASP A 55 4.86 -11.10 -3.70
CA ASP A 55 5.50 -12.28 -4.32
C ASP A 55 4.58 -13.51 -4.24
N PRO A 56 3.97 -13.89 -3.08
CA PRO A 56 2.99 -14.97 -3.02
C PRO A 56 1.77 -14.78 -3.93
N VAL A 57 1.24 -13.56 -4.05
CA VAL A 57 0.13 -13.26 -4.97
C VAL A 57 0.57 -13.47 -6.42
N ILE A 58 1.76 -12.98 -6.78
CA ILE A 58 2.32 -13.12 -8.13
C ILE A 58 2.56 -14.60 -8.48
N GLU A 59 3.11 -15.36 -7.54
CA GLU A 59 3.37 -16.79 -7.72
C GLU A 59 2.07 -17.60 -7.84
N ARG A 60 1.01 -17.19 -7.13
CA ARG A 60 -0.28 -17.89 -7.15
C ARG A 60 -1.15 -17.54 -8.35
N PHE A 61 -1.28 -16.26 -8.68
CA PHE A 61 -2.27 -15.75 -9.63
C PHE A 61 -1.67 -15.10 -10.87
N GLY A 62 -0.35 -14.93 -10.92
CA GLY A 62 0.34 -14.26 -12.02
C GLY A 62 0.44 -12.74 -11.82
N PRO A 63 0.67 -11.98 -12.91
CA PRO A 63 0.98 -10.56 -12.82
C PRO A 63 -0.06 -9.73 -12.07
N ILE A 64 0.43 -8.86 -11.17
CA ILE A 64 -0.39 -7.90 -10.43
C ILE A 64 -0.39 -6.53 -11.12
N ARG A 65 -1.43 -5.75 -10.87
CA ARG A 65 -1.45 -4.30 -11.13
C ARG A 65 -1.50 -3.56 -9.81
N LEU A 66 -0.39 -2.91 -9.46
CA LEU A 66 -0.36 -1.94 -8.35
C LEU A 66 -1.00 -0.63 -8.83
N THR A 67 -1.96 -0.12 -8.07
CA THR A 67 -2.63 1.16 -8.34
C THR A 67 -2.18 2.26 -7.38
N TYR A 68 -1.62 1.88 -6.24
CA TYR A 68 -1.06 2.80 -5.25
C TYR A 68 -0.06 2.06 -4.36
N GLY A 69 0.97 2.78 -3.89
CA GLY A 69 2.10 2.21 -3.15
C GLY A 69 2.71 3.25 -2.23
N PHE A 70 4.03 3.46 -2.25
CA PHE A 70 4.63 4.48 -1.37
C PHE A 70 4.20 5.91 -1.75
N ALA A 71 3.81 6.70 -0.74
CA ALA A 71 3.46 8.10 -0.88
C ALA A 71 4.15 8.95 0.19
N GLY A 72 5.32 9.47 -0.16
CA GLY A 72 6.11 10.34 0.69
C GLY A 72 5.47 11.71 0.92
N PRO A 73 6.00 12.51 1.86
CA PRO A 73 5.39 13.78 2.26
C PRO A 73 5.21 14.80 1.14
N ALA A 74 6.04 14.77 0.09
CA ALA A 74 5.91 15.70 -1.03
C ALA A 74 4.79 15.29 -1.99
N LEU A 75 4.62 13.99 -2.27
CA LEU A 75 3.50 13.47 -3.06
C LEU A 75 2.17 13.65 -2.34
N THR A 76 2.12 13.27 -1.06
CA THR A 76 0.92 13.33 -0.22
C THR A 76 0.37 14.76 -0.08
N ARG A 77 1.24 15.78 -0.09
CA ARG A 77 0.83 17.20 -0.10
C ARG A 77 0.04 17.62 -1.34
N GLN A 78 0.13 16.86 -2.44
CA GLN A 78 -0.57 17.13 -3.70
C GLN A 78 -1.95 16.44 -3.76
N ILE A 79 -2.30 15.63 -2.75
CA ILE A 79 -3.58 14.92 -2.69
C ILE A 79 -4.58 15.79 -1.92
N ALA A 80 -5.49 16.43 -2.66
CA ALA A 80 -6.43 17.44 -2.15
C ALA A 80 -7.63 16.88 -1.33
N GLY A 81 -7.42 15.81 -0.55
CA GLY A 81 -8.42 15.20 0.33
C GLY A 81 -8.52 13.68 0.20
N ARG A 82 -9.44 13.07 0.96
CA ARG A 82 -9.71 11.60 1.01
C ARG A 82 -8.61 10.73 1.59
N ILE A 83 -7.54 11.32 2.08
CA ILE A 83 -6.48 10.64 2.83
C ILE A 83 -6.57 10.98 4.31
N ALA A 84 -6.19 10.03 5.16
CA ALA A 84 -6.05 10.23 6.60
C ALA A 84 -4.59 9.92 6.96
N PRO A 85 -3.65 10.88 6.83
CA PRO A 85 -2.21 10.61 6.90
C PRO A 85 -1.76 9.87 8.16
N SER A 86 -2.40 10.13 9.31
CA SER A 86 -2.11 9.43 10.56
C SER A 86 -2.50 7.95 10.58
N LEU A 87 -3.32 7.50 9.63
CA LEU A 87 -3.80 6.14 9.51
C LEU A 87 -3.32 5.47 8.21
N ASP A 88 -2.67 6.22 7.34
CA ASP A 88 -2.32 5.80 5.99
C ASP A 88 -0.89 5.24 5.92
N GLN A 89 -0.79 3.91 5.91
CA GLN A 89 0.48 3.20 5.83
C GLN A 89 1.15 3.32 4.45
N HIS A 90 0.55 3.99 3.46
CA HIS A 90 1.25 4.38 2.24
C HIS A 90 2.38 5.39 2.53
N ALA A 91 2.28 6.15 3.63
CA ALA A 91 3.35 7.02 4.11
C ALA A 91 4.57 6.26 4.63
N GLY A 92 4.50 4.94 4.75
CA GLY A 92 5.57 4.11 5.25
C GLY A 92 5.98 4.47 6.68
N SER A 93 7.29 4.51 6.93
CA SER A 93 7.87 4.96 8.20
C SER A 93 8.32 6.43 8.15
N GLU A 94 7.84 7.21 7.19
CA GLU A 94 8.29 8.59 6.97
C GLU A 94 7.91 9.51 8.13
N LEU A 95 8.80 10.47 8.42
CA LEU A 95 8.63 11.43 9.49
C LEU A 95 7.96 12.71 8.99
N ASN A 96 7.10 13.30 9.83
CA ASN A 96 6.55 14.63 9.61
C ASN A 96 7.56 15.72 9.99
N ALA A 97 7.19 16.99 9.78
CA ALA A 97 8.05 18.15 10.07
C ALA A 97 8.48 18.28 11.54
N ARG A 98 7.84 17.55 12.47
CA ARG A 98 8.21 17.50 13.90
C ARG A 98 9.08 16.29 14.26
N GLY A 99 9.57 15.54 13.25
CA GLY A 99 10.39 14.34 13.45
C GLY A 99 9.63 13.14 14.02
N ARG A 100 8.29 13.14 13.98
CA ARG A 100 7.45 12.02 14.43
C ARG A 100 6.93 11.23 13.22
N PRO A 101 6.63 9.93 13.35
CA PRO A 101 6.00 9.18 12.27
C PRO A 101 4.77 9.88 11.71
N THR A 102 4.67 9.97 10.38
CA THR A 102 3.51 10.50 9.67
C THR A 102 2.30 9.62 9.94
N CYS A 103 2.49 8.30 9.82
CA CYS A 103 1.56 7.29 10.27
C CYS A 103 2.19 6.50 11.43
N PRO A 104 1.66 6.59 12.67
CA PRO A 104 2.17 5.83 13.81
C PRO A 104 2.08 4.31 13.67
N ARG A 105 1.30 3.81 12.69
CA ARG A 105 1.20 2.38 12.38
C ARG A 105 2.48 1.82 11.73
N LEU A 106 3.32 2.70 11.17
CA LEU A 106 4.56 2.33 10.46
C LEU A 106 4.32 1.28 9.36
N GLY A 107 5.38 0.64 8.90
CA GLY A 107 5.30 -0.41 7.89
C GLY A 107 5.15 0.13 6.48
N GLN A 108 4.33 -0.52 5.65
CA GLN A 108 4.04 -0.08 4.27
C GLN A 108 2.73 -0.69 3.76
N ALA A 109 1.96 0.09 3.01
CA ALA A 109 0.77 -0.38 2.30
C ALA A 109 0.91 -0.35 0.78
N VAL A 110 0.09 -1.16 0.12
CA VAL A 110 -0.11 -1.21 -1.33
C VAL A 110 -1.59 -1.44 -1.66
N ASP A 111 -2.01 -0.87 -2.78
CA ASP A 111 -3.32 -1.12 -3.40
C ASP A 111 -3.10 -1.90 -4.69
N LEU A 112 -3.77 -3.05 -4.84
CA LEU A 112 -3.55 -3.94 -5.97
C LEU A 112 -4.82 -4.56 -6.56
N HIS A 113 -4.69 -4.94 -7.83
CA HIS A 113 -5.59 -5.83 -8.56
C HIS A 113 -4.81 -7.01 -9.16
N VAL A 114 -5.52 -8.09 -9.44
CA VAL A 114 -5.07 -9.20 -10.28
C VAL A 114 -6.05 -9.30 -11.46
N ALA A 115 -5.53 -9.39 -12.68
CA ALA A 115 -6.38 -9.45 -13.86
C ALA A 115 -7.23 -10.74 -13.86
N GLY A 116 -8.55 -10.61 -14.02
CA GLY A 116 -9.48 -11.74 -14.04
C GLY A 116 -9.84 -12.31 -12.65
N LEU A 117 -9.38 -11.70 -11.56
CA LEU A 117 -9.69 -12.10 -10.19
C LEU A 117 -10.50 -11.01 -9.49
N GLY A 118 -11.64 -11.37 -8.90
CA GLY A 118 -12.46 -10.45 -8.11
C GLY A 118 -11.72 -9.98 -6.85
N SER A 119 -11.89 -8.72 -6.45
CA SER A 119 -11.17 -8.16 -5.31
C SER A 119 -11.58 -8.82 -3.99
N ARG A 120 -12.81 -9.36 -3.89
CA ARG A 120 -13.23 -10.18 -2.75
C ARG A 120 -12.44 -11.48 -2.67
N GLU A 121 -12.31 -12.18 -3.79
CA GLU A 121 -11.57 -13.44 -3.86
C GLU A 121 -10.09 -13.22 -3.51
N LEU A 122 -9.48 -12.18 -4.08
CA LEU A 122 -8.11 -11.77 -3.73
C LEU A 122 -7.98 -11.47 -2.23
N ALA A 123 -8.90 -10.70 -1.66
CA ALA A 123 -8.85 -10.33 -0.26
C ALA A 123 -9.03 -11.54 0.67
N GLN A 124 -9.95 -12.46 0.36
CA GLN A 124 -10.11 -13.72 1.11
C GLN A 124 -8.83 -14.56 1.04
N TRP A 125 -8.20 -14.65 -0.13
CA TRP A 125 -6.95 -15.39 -0.27
C TRP A 125 -5.82 -14.74 0.54
N LEU A 126 -5.66 -13.42 0.49
CA LEU A 126 -4.68 -12.69 1.30
C LEU A 126 -4.89 -12.94 2.80
N ILE A 127 -6.14 -12.87 3.27
CA ILE A 127 -6.49 -13.14 4.67
C ILE A 127 -6.05 -14.54 5.08
N ALA A 128 -6.20 -15.54 4.21
CA ALA A 128 -5.87 -16.91 4.56
C ALA A 128 -4.37 -17.25 4.39
N ASN A 129 -3.64 -16.56 3.50
CA ASN A 129 -2.35 -17.06 3.00
C ASN A 129 -1.16 -16.12 3.22
N THR A 130 -1.37 -14.86 3.62
CA THR A 130 -0.25 -13.92 3.83
C THR A 130 -0.24 -13.36 5.27
N PRO A 131 0.94 -13.01 5.81
CA PRO A 131 0.98 -12.07 6.91
C PRO A 131 0.54 -10.69 6.40
N PHE A 132 -0.19 -9.95 7.24
CA PHE A 132 -0.56 -8.57 6.97
C PHE A 132 -0.89 -7.89 8.29
N ASP A 133 -0.68 -6.58 8.34
CA ASP A 133 -1.16 -5.75 9.44
C ASP A 133 -2.63 -5.40 9.22
N ARG A 134 -2.98 -4.80 8.08
CA ARG A 134 -4.36 -4.36 7.80
C ARG A 134 -4.76 -4.65 6.36
N LEU A 135 -6.02 -5.00 6.18
CA LEU A 135 -6.64 -5.16 4.88
C LEU A 135 -7.92 -4.32 4.81
N TYR A 136 -8.04 -3.48 3.78
CA TYR A 136 -9.26 -2.73 3.51
C TYR A 136 -9.89 -3.19 2.20
N PHE A 137 -11.17 -3.57 2.28
CA PHE A 137 -11.98 -3.99 1.15
C PHE A 137 -13.00 -2.93 0.79
N TYR A 138 -12.98 -2.46 -0.46
CA TYR A 138 -13.79 -1.33 -0.94
C TYR A 138 -14.92 -1.73 -1.90
N GLY A 139 -15.16 -3.02 -2.08
CA GLY A 139 -16.03 -3.58 -3.10
C GLY A 139 -15.24 -4.31 -4.18
N ASP A 140 -15.92 -5.17 -4.94
CA ASP A 140 -15.27 -6.16 -5.82
C ASP A 140 -14.53 -5.53 -7.01
N GLU A 141 -15.01 -4.37 -7.47
CA GLU A 141 -14.45 -3.59 -8.58
C GLU A 141 -13.37 -2.57 -8.15
N ARG A 142 -12.91 -2.62 -6.90
CA ARG A 142 -11.96 -1.65 -6.32
C ARG A 142 -10.70 -2.37 -5.86
N PRO A 143 -9.51 -1.73 -5.94
CA PRO A 143 -8.28 -2.36 -5.48
C PRO A 143 -8.41 -2.87 -4.05
N VAL A 144 -7.77 -4.00 -3.75
CA VAL A 144 -7.59 -4.44 -2.38
C VAL A 144 -6.45 -3.62 -1.79
N HIS A 145 -6.66 -3.02 -0.64
CA HIS A 145 -5.59 -2.40 0.13
C HIS A 145 -5.07 -3.42 1.14
N VAL A 146 -3.75 -3.60 1.19
CA VAL A 146 -3.11 -4.45 2.18
C VAL A 146 -1.82 -3.80 2.66
N SER A 147 -1.55 -3.90 3.97
CA SER A 147 -0.36 -3.37 4.59
C SER A 147 0.38 -4.43 5.40
N VAL A 148 1.68 -4.21 5.59
CA VAL A 148 2.49 -4.85 6.62
C VAL A 148 2.91 -3.79 7.63
N GLY A 149 3.15 -4.17 8.87
CA GLY A 149 3.51 -3.26 9.94
C GLY A 149 3.86 -4.02 11.22
N PRO A 150 4.53 -3.37 12.18
CA PRO A 150 4.97 -3.99 13.43
C PRO A 150 3.82 -4.47 14.33
N ASP A 151 2.62 -3.90 14.17
CA ASP A 151 1.44 -4.26 14.96
C ASP A 151 0.92 -5.66 14.60
N GLU A 152 1.14 -6.12 13.36
CA GLU A 152 0.65 -7.39 12.82
C GLU A 152 -0.82 -7.68 13.19
N SER A 153 -1.66 -6.64 13.16
CA SER A 153 -2.99 -6.68 13.79
C SER A 153 -3.99 -7.59 13.08
N ARG A 154 -3.68 -8.01 11.84
CA ARG A 154 -4.54 -8.77 10.93
C ARG A 154 -5.95 -8.18 10.84
N ALA A 155 -6.06 -6.85 10.93
CA ALA A 155 -7.34 -6.17 10.94
C ALA A 155 -7.97 -6.17 9.55
N VAL A 156 -9.15 -6.76 9.41
CA VAL A 156 -9.92 -6.77 8.17
C VAL A 156 -11.04 -5.73 8.25
N VAL A 157 -11.06 -4.79 7.31
CA VAL A 157 -11.98 -3.66 7.30
C VAL A 157 -12.76 -3.62 6.00
N THR A 158 -14.08 -3.73 6.09
CA THR A 158 -14.97 -3.49 4.95
C THR A 158 -15.41 -2.04 4.94
N MET A 159 -15.27 -1.37 3.80
CA MET A 159 -15.66 0.02 3.61
C MET A 159 -17.04 0.10 2.97
N LEU A 160 -18.06 0.22 3.82
CA LEU A 160 -19.47 0.25 3.42
C LEU A 160 -19.86 1.65 2.93
N GLN A 161 -20.72 1.75 1.91
CA GLN A 161 -21.33 3.02 1.54
C GLN A 161 -22.45 3.34 2.55
N GLY A 162 -22.33 4.45 3.26
CA GLY A 162 -23.38 4.96 4.12
C GLY A 162 -24.47 5.70 3.34
N PRO A 163 -25.61 6.02 3.97
CA PRO A 163 -26.73 6.71 3.32
C PRO A 163 -26.37 8.07 2.70
N SER A 164 -25.34 8.74 3.21
CA SER A 164 -24.83 10.02 2.71
C SER A 164 -23.79 9.88 1.59
N GLY A 165 -23.54 8.67 1.10
CA GLY A 165 -22.45 8.36 0.15
C GLY A 165 -21.05 8.33 0.78
N ARG A 166 -20.91 8.70 2.07
CA ARG A 166 -19.65 8.57 2.81
C ARG A 166 -19.36 7.10 3.11
N ARG A 167 -18.09 6.70 2.97
CA ARG A 167 -17.66 5.35 3.35
C ARG A 167 -17.51 5.22 4.87
N ILE A 168 -18.05 4.15 5.42
CA ILE A 168 -18.02 3.80 6.84
C ILE A 168 -17.15 2.55 7.01
N PRO A 169 -16.04 2.62 7.75
CA PRO A 169 -15.22 1.45 8.03
C PRO A 169 -15.94 0.54 9.03
N LYS A 170 -16.00 -0.77 8.72
CA LYS A 170 -16.46 -1.81 9.64
C LYS A 170 -15.39 -2.89 9.77
N VAL A 171 -14.86 -3.08 10.97
CA VAL A 171 -13.98 -4.21 11.28
C VAL A 171 -14.82 -5.49 11.27
N VAL A 172 -14.31 -6.52 10.60
CA VAL A 172 -14.99 -7.82 10.43
C VAL A 172 -14.02 -8.96 10.76
N ALA A 173 -14.56 -10.13 11.10
CA ALA A 173 -13.74 -11.33 11.35
C ALA A 173 -13.20 -11.98 10.06
N GLY A 174 -13.77 -11.63 8.91
CA GLY A 174 -13.41 -12.12 7.58
C GLY A 174 -14.28 -11.45 6.50
N LEU A 175 -13.98 -11.74 5.23
CA LEU A 175 -14.71 -11.23 4.06
C LEU A 175 -15.56 -12.31 3.41
#